data_AF-A0A0V0GPM4-F1
#
_entry.id   AF-A0A0V0GPM4-F1
#
_cell.length_a   1.000
_cell.length_b   1.000
_cell.length_c   1.000
_cell.angle_alpha   90.00
_cell.angle_beta   90.00
_cell.angle_gamma   90.00
#
_symmetry.space_group_name_H-M   'P 1'
#
loop_
_entity.id
_entity.type
_entity.pdbx_description
1 polymer ?
#
loop_
_entity_poly.entity_id
_entity_poly.type
_entity_poly.pdbx_seq_one_letter_code
_entity_poly.pdbx_strand_id
1 'polypeptide(L)'
;MAVLNAIAAGEGSSLLNVLCIHREESIENSLDVKVCALLESNGGPSEMALVATTLVREGFTAIKLKVARQADPTVDIAIIKEVRKKMVGRLSCVLMQIEV
;
A
#
# COMPACT_ATOMS: atom_id res chain seq x y z
N MET A 1 -7.99 -21.16 2.46
CA MET A 1 -6.94 -21.16 1.42
C MET A 1 -6.69 -22.54 0.82
N ALA A 2 -6.25 -23.54 1.60
CA ALA A 2 -5.90 -24.87 1.05
C ALA A 2 -7.03 -25.54 0.24
N VAL A 3 -8.26 -25.55 0.76
CA VAL A 3 -9.44 -26.14 0.09
C VAL A 3 -9.75 -25.44 -1.24
N LEU A 4 -9.81 -24.10 -1.25
CA LEU A 4 -10.09 -23.33 -2.46
C LEU A 4 -9.02 -23.54 -3.54
N ASN A 5 -7.75 -23.65 -3.14
CA ASN A 5 -6.66 -23.95 -4.06
C ASN A 5 -6.77 -25.37 -4.65
N ALA A 6 -7.20 -26.35 -3.84
CA ALA A 6 -7.44 -27.71 -4.31
C ALA A 6 -8.62 -27.77 -5.30
N ILE A 7 -9.68 -27.00 -5.07
CA ILE A 7 -10.81 -26.85 -5.99
C ILE A 7 -10.34 -26.24 -7.32
N ALA A 8 -9.63 -25.11 -7.28
CA ALA A 8 -9.09 -24.46 -8.46
C ALA A 8 -8.19 -25.40 -9.28
N ALA A 9 -7.29 -26.14 -8.61
CA ALA A 9 -6.44 -27.13 -9.26
C ALA A 9 -7.24 -28.30 -9.87
N GLY A 10 -8.29 -28.77 -9.18
CA GLY A 10 -9.18 -29.82 -9.69
C GLY A 10 -10.00 -29.39 -10.91
N GLU A 11 -10.32 -28.10 -11.02
CA GLU A 11 -11.04 -27.51 -12.15
C GLU A 11 -10.12 -27.00 -13.27
N GLY A 12 -8.79 -27.09 -13.11
CA GLY A 12 -7.82 -26.53 -14.04
C GLY A 12 -7.90 -25.00 -14.16
N SER A 13 -8.43 -24.32 -13.14
CA SER A 13 -8.69 -22.88 -13.11
C SER A 13 -7.75 -22.17 -12.12
N SER A 14 -7.66 -20.84 -12.22
CA SER A 14 -6.94 -20.06 -11.20
C SER A 14 -7.83 -19.84 -9.97
N LEU A 15 -7.23 -19.59 -8.81
CA LEU A 15 -7.99 -19.23 -7.61
C LEU A 15 -8.84 -17.97 -7.83
N LEU A 16 -8.37 -17.01 -8.63
CA LEU A 16 -9.17 -15.83 -8.98
C LEU A 16 -10.41 -16.21 -9.78
N ASN A 17 -10.33 -17.21 -10.66
CA ASN A 17 -11.49 -17.68 -11.42
C ASN A 17 -12.54 -18.31 -10.47
N VAL A 18 -12.10 -19.05 -9.46
CA VAL A 18 -12.98 -19.62 -8.43
C VAL A 18 -13.63 -18.54 -7.56
N LEU A 19 -12.91 -17.44 -7.28
CA LEU A 19 -13.42 -16.33 -6.47
C LEU A 19 -14.29 -15.35 -7.27
N CYS A 20 -14.04 -15.20 -8.57
CA CYS A 20 -14.69 -14.20 -9.43
C CYS A 20 -15.76 -14.83 -10.33
N ILE A 21 -16.77 -15.47 -9.73
CA ILE A 21 -17.86 -16.17 -10.46
C ILE A 21 -18.79 -15.20 -11.23
N HIS A 22 -18.73 -13.89 -10.99
CA HIS A 22 -19.62 -12.92 -11.66
C HIS A 22 -19.01 -11.53 -11.82
N ARG A 23 -18.31 -11.29 -12.94
CA ARG A 23 -18.10 -9.93 -13.44
C ARG A 23 -18.13 -9.97 -14.97
N GLU A 24 -19.26 -9.58 -15.57
CA GLU A 24 -19.41 -9.42 -17.02
C GLU A 24 -18.53 -8.27 -17.59
N GLU A 25 -17.85 -7.52 -16.73
CA GLU A 25 -16.84 -6.56 -17.13
C GLU A 25 -15.49 -7.28 -17.34
N SER A 26 -15.13 -7.46 -18.61
CA SER A 26 -13.80 -7.80 -19.15
C SER A 26 -12.70 -7.98 -18.08
N ILE A 27 -12.34 -9.23 -17.80
CA ILE A 27 -11.26 -9.63 -16.88
C ILE A 27 -9.93 -8.93 -17.22
N GLU A 28 -9.75 -8.48 -18.47
CA GLU A 28 -8.59 -7.69 -18.91
C GLU A 28 -8.36 -6.41 -18.09
N ASN A 29 -9.40 -5.81 -17.49
CA ASN A 29 -9.27 -4.62 -16.64
C ASN A 29 -9.09 -4.94 -15.13
N SER A 30 -9.22 -6.21 -14.69
CA SER A 30 -9.25 -6.57 -13.27
C SER A 30 -7.88 -6.98 -12.69
N LEU A 31 -6.85 -7.09 -13.52
CA LEU A 31 -5.50 -7.52 -13.10
C LEU A 31 -4.62 -6.39 -12.53
N ASP A 32 -5.00 -5.12 -12.72
CA ASP A 32 -4.24 -3.98 -12.22
C ASP A 32 -4.61 -3.66 -10.76
N VAL A 33 -4.25 -4.57 -9.86
CA VAL A 33 -4.39 -4.34 -8.41
C VAL A 33 -3.35 -3.32 -7.98
N LYS A 34 -3.79 -2.12 -7.61
CA LYS A 34 -2.90 -1.08 -7.08
C LYS A 34 -2.36 -1.49 -5.72
N VAL A 35 -1.05 -1.72 -5.66
CA VAL A 35 -0.32 -2.01 -4.43
C VAL A 35 0.10 -0.69 -3.77
N CYS A 36 -0.12 -0.57 -2.47
CA CYS A 36 0.43 0.53 -1.67
C CYS A 36 1.76 0.12 -1.04
N ALA A 37 2.73 1.02 -1.02
CA ALA A 37 3.97 0.81 -0.29
C ALA A 37 3.75 0.98 1.21
N LEU A 38 4.48 0.24 2.03
CA LEU A 38 4.51 0.43 3.48
C LEU A 38 5.74 1.26 3.86
N LEU A 39 5.53 2.33 4.62
CA LEU A 39 6.58 3.17 5.19
C LEU A 39 6.48 3.14 6.71
N GLU A 40 7.57 2.77 7.39
CA GLU A 40 7.64 2.78 8.85
C GLU A 40 8.22 4.11 9.35
N SER A 41 7.59 4.77 10.33
CA SER A 41 8.06 6.05 10.88
C SER A 41 9.23 5.89 11.87
N ASN A 42 10.24 5.09 11.55
CA ASN A 42 11.36 4.78 12.47
C ASN A 42 12.49 5.82 12.44
N GLY A 43 12.51 6.71 11.44
CA GLY A 43 13.55 7.73 11.26
C GLY A 43 13.02 9.16 11.36
N GLY A 44 13.89 10.12 11.08
CA GLY A 44 13.56 11.55 11.16
C GLY A 44 12.66 12.05 10.01
N PRO A 45 12.03 13.23 10.13
CA PRO A 45 11.11 13.75 9.11
C PRO A 45 11.68 13.81 7.69
N SER A 46 12.92 14.30 7.54
CA SER A 46 13.59 14.42 6.24
C SER A 46 13.97 13.05 5.65
N GLU A 47 14.37 12.11 6.51
CA GLU A 47 14.69 10.75 6.11
C GLU A 47 13.44 10.02 5.62
N MET A 48 12.34 10.09 6.36
CA MET A 48 11.07 9.49 5.97
C MET A 48 10.52 10.07 4.66
N ALA A 49 10.69 11.39 4.45
CA ALA A 49 10.33 12.02 3.17
C ALA A 49 11.21 11.54 1.99
N LEU A 50 12.48 11.24 2.24
CA LEU A 50 13.39 10.68 1.23
C LEU A 50 13.02 9.23 0.89
N VAL A 51 12.73 8.39 1.89
CA VAL A 51 12.25 7.03 1.68
C VAL A 51 10.94 7.04 0.90
N ALA A 52 9.98 7.88 1.29
CA ALA A 52 8.72 8.06 0.55
C ALA A 52 8.96 8.46 -0.93
N THR A 53 9.94 9.33 -1.18
CA THR A 53 10.29 9.75 -2.55
C THR A 53 10.86 8.58 -3.36
N THR A 54 11.62 7.71 -2.71
CA THR A 54 12.20 6.51 -3.31
C THR A 54 11.10 5.52 -3.69
N LEU A 55 10.14 5.27 -2.79
CA LEU A 55 8.98 4.41 -3.08
C LEU A 55 8.16 4.91 -4.27
N VAL A 56 7.95 6.23 -4.39
CA VAL A 56 7.29 6.80 -5.58
C VAL A 56 8.10 6.52 -6.85
N ARG A 57 9.43 6.67 -6.80
CA ARG A 57 10.31 6.39 -7.94
C ARG A 57 10.32 4.91 -8.34
N GLU A 58 10.07 4.01 -7.40
CA GLU A 58 9.91 2.57 -7.64
C GLU A 58 8.57 2.22 -8.30
N GLY A 59 7.64 3.18 -8.41
CA GLY A 59 6.37 3.02 -9.11
C GLY A 59 5.16 2.90 -8.18
N PHE A 60 5.33 3.03 -6.87
CA PHE A 60 4.19 3.03 -5.95
C PHE A 60 3.39 4.33 -6.06
N THR A 61 2.10 4.20 -6.34
CA THR A 61 1.19 5.34 -6.46
C THR A 61 0.51 5.73 -5.13
N ALA A 62 0.62 4.86 -4.13
CA ALA A 62 0.04 5.02 -2.80
C ALA A 62 1.05 4.59 -1.73
N ILE A 63 1.12 5.34 -0.62
CA ILE A 63 1.98 5.01 0.53
C ILE A 63 1.14 4.91 1.80
N LYS A 64 1.34 3.85 2.56
CA LYS A 64 0.84 3.64 3.91
C LYS A 64 1.94 3.95 4.92
N LEU A 65 1.83 5.07 5.61
CA LEU A 65 2.74 5.47 6.68
C LEU A 65 2.24 4.88 8.02
N LYS A 66 3.01 3.97 8.61
CA LYS A 66 2.85 3.58 10.01
C LYS A 66 3.33 4.73 10.88
N VAL A 67 2.46 5.24 11.74
CA VAL A 67 2.74 6.34 12.68
C VAL A 67 2.60 5.81 14.12
N ALA A 68 2.80 6.70 15.11
CA ALA A 68 2.80 6.35 16.53
C ALA A 68 3.90 5.35 16.90
N ARG A 69 5.06 5.49 16.24
CA ARG A 69 6.28 4.71 16.57
C ARG A 69 7.25 5.49 17.44
N GLN A 70 7.07 6.81 17.52
CA GLN A 70 7.95 7.67 18.28
C GLN A 70 7.46 7.81 19.72
N ALA A 71 8.40 7.95 20.66
CA ALA A 71 8.08 8.19 22.06
C ALA A 71 7.36 9.54 22.27
N ASP A 72 7.69 10.53 21.43
CA ASP A 72 7.05 11.83 21.41
C ASP A 72 6.14 11.97 20.16
N PRO A 73 4.81 12.13 20.32
CA PRO A 73 3.88 12.34 19.23
C PRO A 73 4.19 13.54 18.33
N THR A 74 4.91 14.55 18.83
CA THR A 74 5.30 15.71 18.01
C THR A 74 6.25 15.31 16.88
N VAL A 75 7.05 14.26 17.08
CA VAL A 75 7.97 13.72 16.07
C VAL A 75 7.19 13.03 14.96
N ASP A 76 6.20 12.20 15.29
CA ASP A 76 5.29 11.60 14.30
C ASP A 76 4.59 12.71 13.49
N ILE A 77 4.07 13.75 14.15
CA ILE A 77 3.44 14.89 13.46
C ILE A 77 4.41 15.57 12.48
N ALA A 78 5.67 15.77 12.88
CA ALA A 78 6.68 16.36 12.01
C ALA A 78 6.98 15.48 10.79
N ILE A 79 7.09 14.15 10.98
CA ILE A 79 7.26 13.17 9.91
C ILE A 79 6.09 13.25 8.92
N ILE A 80 4.86 13.25 9.43
CA ILE A 80 3.64 13.31 8.61
C ILE A 80 3.64 14.57 7.74
N LYS A 81 3.93 15.73 8.34
CA LYS A 81 3.95 17.01 7.63
C LYS A 81 5.00 17.03 6.53
N GLU A 82 6.20 16.57 6.83
CA GLU A 82 7.31 16.63 5.88
C GLU A 82 7.11 15.64 4.72
N VAL A 83 6.66 14.41 5.02
CA VAL A 83 6.29 13.43 3.98
C VAL A 83 5.19 14.00 3.09
N ARG A 84 4.08 14.49 3.67
CA ARG A 84 2.98 15.05 2.88
C ARG A 84 3.42 16.23 2.00
N LYS A 85 4.23 17.13 2.53
CA LYS A 85 4.79 18.27 1.80
C LYS A 85 5.62 17.83 0.60
N LYS A 86 6.45 16.79 0.77
CA LYS A 86 7.32 16.29 -0.29
C LYS A 86 6.56 15.52 -1.39
N MET A 87 5.42 14.92 -1.04
CA MET A 87 4.62 14.10 -1.96
C MET A 87 3.51 14.84 -2.72
N VAL A 88 3.33 16.16 -2.49
CA VAL A 88 2.28 16.94 -3.18
C VAL A 88 2.43 16.79 -4.69
N GLY A 89 1.36 16.32 -5.35
CA GLY A 89 1.31 16.12 -6.81
C GLY A 89 2.00 14.84 -7.32
N ARG A 90 2.54 13.99 -6.43
CA ARG A 90 3.29 12.76 -6.81
C ARG A 90 2.62 11.45 -6.38
N LEU A 91 1.71 11.50 -5.41
CA LEU A 91 0.94 10.34 -4.93
C LEU A 91 -0.55 10.60 -5.11
N SER A 92 -1.32 9.54 -5.39
CA SER A 92 -2.78 9.61 -5.36
C SER A 92 -3.30 9.62 -3.91
N CYS A 93 -2.59 8.99 -2.98
CA CYS A 93 -2.93 9.02 -1.55
C CYS A 93 -1.74 8.73 -0.61
N VAL A 94 -1.80 9.29 0.60
CA VAL A 94 -0.99 8.88 1.76
C VAL A 94 -1.96 8.42 2.83
N LEU A 95 -1.96 7.12 3.11
CA LEU A 95 -2.77 6.50 4.16
C LEU A 95 -1.97 6.44 5.45
N MET A 96 -2.62 6.73 6.57
CA MET A 96 -1.98 6.75 7.89
C MET A 96 -2.54 5.60 8.70
N GLN A 97 -1.67 4.75 9.26
CA GLN A 97 -2.09 3.67 10.14
C GLN A 97 -1.43 3.79 11.51
N ILE A 98 -2.26 3.84 12.54
CA ILE A 98 -1.88 3.61 13.94
C ILE A 98 -2.19 2.12 14.20
N GLU A 99 -1.20 1.34 14.63
CA GLU A 99 -1.44 0.01 15.20
C GLU A 99 -1.54 0.18 16.71
N VAL A 100 -2.71 -0.15 17.28
CA VAL A 100 -2.98 -0.19 18.73
C VAL A 100 -2.65 -1.57 19.27
#